data_AF-A0A0B7FT58-F1
#
_entry.id   AF-A0A0B7FT58-F1
#
_cell.length_a   1.000
_cell.length_b   1.000
_cell.length_c   1.000
_cell.angle_alpha   90.00
_cell.angle_beta   90.00
_cell.angle_gamma   90.00
#
_symmetry.space_group_name_H-M   'P 1'
#
loop_
_entity.id
_entity.type
_entity.pdbx_description
1 polymer ?
#
loop_
_entity_poly.entity_id
_entity_poly.type
_entity_poly.pdbx_seq_one_letter_code
_entity_poly.pdbx_strand_id
1 'polypeptide(L)'
;MGSHSPRDFDVLSSDEKRSGVEERWVSFQPYLLSKGYQLRPRYRPDWVPSWKVDTTRHPSDCEDSKDSMPVRVLDAIRTKDDLQVIIKMLVPRQGEGQSELAVLEYFSSPELKGHPDNHVVRLLDSFPIPGKESGHFIVMPLLGEFRDPPFKTIAEIHDFLQQIFKAIISIRLPDVMLI
;
A
#
# COMPACT_ATOMS: atom_id res chain seq x y z
N MET A 1 -17.98 -32.07 7.97
CA MET A 1 -18.96 -31.06 8.42
C MET A 1 -18.34 -29.68 8.23
N GLY A 2 -18.90 -28.93 7.27
CA GLY A 2 -18.65 -27.52 6.88
C GLY A 2 -17.35 -26.81 7.26
N SER A 3 -16.33 -26.86 6.39
CA SER A 3 -15.29 -25.83 6.34
C SER A 3 -15.91 -24.52 5.84
N HIS A 4 -16.33 -23.67 6.77
CA HIS A 4 -16.70 -22.29 6.45
C HIS A 4 -15.43 -21.56 6.02
N SER A 5 -15.26 -21.36 4.70
CA SER A 5 -14.33 -20.36 4.20
C SER A 5 -14.67 -19.04 4.89
N PRO A 6 -13.71 -18.33 5.51
CA PRO A 6 -13.95 -16.99 6.01
C PRO A 6 -14.57 -16.17 4.89
N ARG A 7 -15.71 -15.52 5.16
CA ARG A 7 -16.32 -14.64 4.16
C ARG A 7 -15.33 -13.50 3.93
N ASP A 8 -14.86 -13.33 2.70
CA ASP A 8 -13.91 -12.29 2.23
C ASP A 8 -14.36 -10.83 2.52
N PHE A 9 -15.45 -10.63 3.27
CA PHE A 9 -16.13 -9.37 3.54
C PHE A 9 -16.31 -9.06 5.03
N ASP A 10 -15.80 -9.90 5.95
CA ASP A 10 -15.76 -9.51 7.35
C ASP A 10 -14.68 -8.44 7.57
N VAL A 11 -15.15 -7.21 7.72
CA VAL A 11 -14.34 -6.01 7.95
C VAL A 11 -14.34 -5.58 9.42
N LEU A 12 -15.12 -6.26 10.28
CA LEU A 12 -15.21 -5.87 11.69
C LEU A 12 -13.96 -6.34 12.42
N SER A 13 -13.11 -5.37 12.74
CA SER A 13 -11.91 -5.53 13.54
C SER A 13 -12.15 -5.06 14.97
N SER A 14 -11.45 -5.64 15.92
CA SER A 14 -11.26 -5.06 17.25
C SER A 14 -9.79 -5.09 17.65
N ASP A 15 -9.46 -4.39 18.73
CA ASP A 15 -8.16 -4.47 19.36
C ASP A 15 -7.78 -5.93 19.66
N GLU A 16 -8.70 -6.76 20.15
CA GLU A 16 -8.42 -8.16 20.49
C GLU A 16 -8.55 -9.17 19.34
N LYS A 17 -9.21 -8.81 18.24
CA LYS A 17 -9.58 -9.76 17.19
C LYS A 17 -9.38 -9.16 15.81
N ARG A 18 -8.72 -9.94 14.94
CA ARG A 18 -8.59 -9.63 13.52
C ARG A 18 -9.90 -9.82 12.77
N SER A 19 -10.17 -8.93 11.82
CA SER A 19 -11.24 -9.14 10.84
C SER A 19 -10.83 -10.19 9.78
N GLY A 20 -11.78 -10.68 8.98
CA GLY A 20 -11.47 -11.60 7.87
C GLY A 20 -10.53 -11.00 6.82
N VAL A 21 -10.59 -9.68 6.64
CA VAL A 21 -9.65 -8.92 5.79
C VAL A 21 -8.23 -8.97 6.35
N GLU A 22 -8.08 -8.86 7.65
CA GLU A 22 -6.77 -8.91 8.31
C GLU A 22 -6.19 -10.32 8.27
N GLU A 23 -7.02 -11.34 8.49
CA GLU A 23 -6.60 -12.75 8.35
C GLU A 23 -6.12 -13.07 6.94
N ARG A 24 -6.71 -12.43 5.92
CA ARG A 24 -6.22 -12.55 4.55
C ARG A 24 -4.80 -11.98 4.41
N TRP A 25 -4.49 -10.84 5.03
CA TRP A 25 -3.12 -10.31 5.04
C TRP A 25 -2.15 -11.22 5.81
N VAL A 26 -2.57 -11.75 6.96
CA VAL A 26 -1.80 -12.72 7.74
C VAL A 26 -1.45 -13.94 6.89
N SER A 27 -2.38 -14.43 6.07
CA SER A 27 -2.14 -15.59 5.18
C SER A 27 -1.02 -15.36 4.16
N PHE A 28 -0.77 -14.10 3.78
CA PHE A 28 0.31 -13.72 2.87
C PHE A 28 1.60 -13.31 3.59
N GLN A 29 1.59 -13.16 4.92
CA GLN A 29 2.74 -12.64 5.66
C GLN A 29 4.04 -13.44 5.43
N PRO A 30 4.05 -14.79 5.44
CA PRO A 30 5.28 -15.55 5.18
C PRO A 30 5.84 -15.31 3.77
N TYR A 31 4.96 -15.18 2.78
CA TYR A 31 5.34 -14.90 1.40
C TYR A 31 5.91 -13.48 1.26
N LEU A 32 5.24 -12.47 1.83
CA LEU A 32 5.70 -11.08 1.82
C LEU A 32 7.05 -10.94 2.54
N LEU A 33 7.23 -11.63 3.68
CA LEU A 33 8.50 -11.66 4.39
C LEU A 33 9.61 -12.29 3.54
N SER A 34 9.32 -13.39 2.83
CA SER A 34 10.28 -14.00 1.89
C SER A 34 10.69 -13.09 0.74
N LYS A 35 9.86 -12.09 0.40
CA LYS A 35 10.15 -11.02 -0.57
C LYS A 35 10.85 -9.81 0.04
N GLY A 36 11.13 -9.83 1.35
CA GLY A 36 11.81 -8.75 2.06
C GLY A 36 10.87 -7.67 2.61
N TYR A 37 9.60 -7.99 2.84
CA TYR A 37 8.60 -7.06 3.37
C TYR A 37 8.01 -7.56 4.69
N GLN A 38 8.36 -6.90 5.79
CA GLN A 38 7.88 -7.21 7.12
C GLN A 38 6.61 -6.41 7.43
N LEU A 39 5.49 -7.12 7.59
CA LEU A 39 4.24 -6.50 8.04
C LEU A 39 4.29 -6.12 9.52
N ARG A 40 3.44 -5.16 9.93
CA ARG A 40 3.22 -4.77 11.32
C ARG A 40 2.96 -5.98 12.22
N PRO A 41 3.30 -5.94 13.52
CA PRO A 41 3.10 -7.06 14.45
C PRO A 41 1.69 -7.66 14.40
N ARG A 42 0.67 -6.82 14.27
CA ARG A 42 -0.74 -7.22 14.13
C ARG A 42 -0.99 -8.24 13.01
N TYR A 43 -0.18 -8.29 11.96
CA TYR A 43 -0.37 -9.20 10.81
C TYR A 43 0.59 -10.40 10.80
N ARG A 44 1.31 -10.65 11.90
CA ARG A 44 2.17 -11.83 12.05
C ARG A 44 1.35 -13.05 12.50
N PRO A 45 1.54 -14.26 11.95
CA PRO A 45 0.71 -15.42 12.29
C PRO A 45 0.57 -15.72 13.79
N ASP A 46 1.61 -15.43 14.56
CA ASP A 46 1.77 -15.69 16.00
C ASP A 46 1.52 -14.44 16.88
N TRP A 47 0.93 -13.39 16.34
CA TRP A 47 0.68 -12.14 17.07
C TRP A 47 -0.08 -12.36 18.38
N VAL A 48 0.50 -11.82 19.44
CA VAL A 48 -0.15 -11.59 20.73
C VAL A 48 -0.25 -10.07 20.91
N PRO A 49 -1.44 -9.53 21.23
CA PRO A 49 -1.59 -8.10 21.46
C PRO A 49 -0.60 -7.58 22.51
N SER A 50 0.08 -6.49 22.20
CA SER A 50 1.19 -6.01 23.03
C SER A 50 0.77 -5.66 24.47
N TRP A 51 -0.46 -5.21 24.68
CA TRP A 51 -1.03 -4.95 26.01
C TRP A 51 -1.42 -6.21 26.80
N LYS A 52 -1.43 -7.39 26.17
CA LYS A 52 -1.56 -8.67 26.88
C LYS A 52 -0.21 -9.17 27.40
N VAL A 53 0.88 -8.72 26.79
CA VAL A 53 2.25 -9.00 27.25
C VAL A 53 2.67 -8.01 28.33
N ASP A 54 2.38 -6.73 28.12
CA ASP A 54 2.58 -5.66 29.09
C ASP A 54 1.23 -5.03 29.47
N THR A 55 0.67 -5.49 30.59
CA THR A 55 -0.65 -5.10 31.09
C THR A 55 -0.73 -3.66 31.59
N THR A 56 0.38 -2.93 31.63
CA THR A 56 0.39 -1.50 31.97
C THR A 56 -0.03 -0.62 30.79
N ARG A 57 0.00 -1.15 29.56
CA ARG A 57 -0.32 -0.41 28.34
C ARG A 57 -1.82 -0.47 28.04
N HIS A 58 -2.38 0.67 27.63
CA HIS A 58 -3.73 0.70 27.11
C HIS A 58 -3.71 0.35 25.61
N PRO A 59 -4.68 -0.43 25.09
CA PRO A 59 -4.71 -0.81 23.66
C PRO A 59 -4.62 0.40 22.72
N SER A 60 -5.29 1.52 23.04
CA SER A 60 -5.29 2.75 22.23
C SER A 60 -3.90 3.30 21.91
N ASP A 61 -2.93 3.01 22.76
CA ASP A 61 -1.56 3.53 22.71
C ASP A 61 -0.61 2.55 22.01
N CYS A 62 -1.15 1.40 21.58
CA CYS A 62 -0.42 0.34 20.93
C CYS A 62 -0.74 0.34 19.44
N GLU A 63 0.29 0.46 18.59
CA GLU A 63 0.14 0.43 17.12
C GLU A 63 -0.61 -0.83 16.65
N ASP A 64 -0.34 -1.98 17.28
CA ASP A 64 -0.95 -3.27 16.95
C ASP A 64 -2.42 -3.41 17.39
N SER A 65 -2.99 -2.37 18.03
CA SER A 65 -4.44 -2.23 18.20
C SER A 65 -5.15 -1.71 16.96
N LYS A 66 -4.41 -1.05 16.05
CA LYS A 66 -4.96 -0.38 14.88
C LYS A 66 -4.97 -1.34 13.69
N ASP A 67 -6.14 -1.57 13.14
CA ASP A 67 -6.26 -2.24 11.85
C ASP A 67 -5.80 -1.32 10.70
N SER A 68 -5.61 -1.89 9.52
CA SER A 68 -5.45 -1.15 8.28
C SER A 68 -6.75 -1.22 7.49
N MET A 69 -7.46 -0.10 7.48
CA MET A 69 -8.37 0.25 6.40
C MET A 69 -7.63 1.19 5.46
N PRO A 70 -7.56 0.91 4.14
CA PRO A 70 -8.48 0.07 3.36
C PRO A 70 -8.06 -1.39 3.13
N VAL A 71 -9.05 -2.24 2.83
CA VAL A 71 -8.95 -3.73 2.70
C VAL A 71 -7.77 -4.27 1.89
N ARG A 72 -7.35 -3.57 0.84
CA ARG A 72 -6.33 -4.03 -0.11
C ARG A 72 -5.01 -3.29 0.00
N VAL A 73 -4.81 -2.51 1.05
CA VAL A 73 -3.61 -1.71 1.24
C VAL A 73 -3.12 -1.91 2.67
N LEU A 74 -1.83 -2.17 2.83
CA LEU A 74 -1.22 -2.37 4.13
C LEU A 74 0.21 -1.81 4.12
N ASP A 75 0.61 -1.13 5.18
CA ASP A 75 1.96 -0.67 5.37
C ASP A 75 2.90 -1.81 5.79
N ALA A 76 4.18 -1.66 5.44
CA ALA A 76 5.23 -2.63 5.77
C ALA A 76 6.59 -1.94 5.90
N ILE A 77 7.54 -2.66 6.47
CA ILE A 77 8.96 -2.28 6.45
C ILE A 77 9.67 -3.15 5.43
N ARG A 78 10.38 -2.51 4.49
CA ARG A 78 11.26 -3.21 3.57
C ARG A 78 12.58 -3.53 4.29
N THR A 79 12.88 -4.82 4.43
CA THR A 79 13.93 -5.30 5.34
C THR A 79 15.35 -5.02 4.89
N LYS A 80 15.57 -4.68 3.60
CA LYS A 80 16.93 -4.43 3.08
C LYS A 80 17.48 -3.05 3.48
N ASP A 81 16.61 -2.10 3.80
CA ASP A 81 16.98 -0.70 4.04
C ASP A 81 16.06 0.03 5.03
N ASP A 82 15.25 -0.72 5.78
CA ASP A 82 14.29 -0.23 6.77
C ASP A 82 13.32 0.84 6.25
N LEU A 83 13.10 0.89 4.93
CA LEU A 83 12.19 1.86 4.33
C LEU A 83 10.73 1.48 4.63
N GLN A 84 9.97 2.44 5.16
CA GLN A 84 8.52 2.30 5.29
C GLN A 84 7.85 2.40 3.91
N VAL A 85 7.04 1.41 3.59
CA VAL A 85 6.38 1.25 2.29
C VAL A 85 4.90 0.94 2.48
N ILE A 86 4.15 1.14 1.40
CA ILE A 86 2.77 0.69 1.29
C ILE A 86 2.71 -0.45 0.27
N ILE A 87 2.02 -1.54 0.64
CA ILE A 87 1.77 -2.70 -0.22
C ILE A 87 0.29 -2.68 -0.60
N LYS A 88 0.01 -2.70 -1.91
CA LYS A 88 -1.35 -2.79 -2.43
C LYS A 88 -1.57 -4.13 -3.16
N MET A 89 -2.67 -4.80 -2.85
CA MET A 89 -3.17 -5.95 -3.62
C MET A 89 -3.89 -5.45 -4.87
N LEU A 90 -3.21 -5.53 -6.01
CA LEU A 90 -3.77 -5.26 -7.32
C LEU A 90 -4.41 -6.55 -7.85
N VAL A 91 -5.73 -6.64 -7.73
CA VAL A 91 -6.53 -7.76 -8.23
C VAL A 91 -7.54 -7.17 -9.22
N PRO A 92 -7.22 -7.14 -10.52
CA PRO A 92 -8.08 -6.55 -11.54
C PRO A 92 -9.45 -7.24 -11.57
N ARG A 93 -10.52 -6.47 -11.80
CA ARG A 93 -11.89 -6.98 -11.89
C ARG A 93 -12.67 -6.17 -12.91
N GLN A 94 -13.39 -6.83 -13.83
CA GLN A 94 -14.40 -6.19 -14.69
C GLN A 94 -13.97 -4.82 -15.28
N GLY A 95 -12.77 -4.74 -15.86
CA GLY A 95 -12.23 -3.51 -16.47
C GLY A 95 -11.45 -2.58 -15.53
N GLU A 96 -11.58 -2.72 -14.20
CA GLU A 96 -10.81 -1.95 -13.22
C GLU A 96 -9.42 -2.56 -12.97
N GLY A 97 -8.41 -1.70 -12.85
CA GLY A 97 -7.05 -2.08 -12.43
C GLY A 97 -6.21 -2.82 -13.48
N GLN A 98 -6.74 -3.05 -14.69
CA GLN A 98 -6.05 -3.81 -15.75
C GLN A 98 -4.74 -3.15 -16.20
N SER A 99 -4.75 -1.82 -16.35
CA SER A 99 -3.58 -1.05 -16.79
C SER A 99 -2.80 -0.44 -15.63
N GLU A 100 -3.25 -0.58 -14.38
CA GLU A 100 -2.67 0.16 -13.25
C GLU A 100 -1.20 -0.24 -13.03
N LEU A 101 -0.88 -1.53 -13.08
CA LEU A 101 0.51 -1.98 -12.97
C LEU A 101 1.36 -1.47 -14.14
N ALA A 102 0.88 -1.61 -15.37
CA ALA A 102 1.61 -1.18 -16.57
C ALA A 102 1.90 0.34 -16.57
N VAL A 103 0.94 1.15 -16.13
CA VAL A 103 1.12 2.60 -15.98
C VAL A 103 2.17 2.92 -14.93
N LEU A 104 2.12 2.26 -13.77
CA LEU A 104 3.10 2.46 -12.71
C LEU A 104 4.51 2.02 -13.12
N GLU A 105 4.63 0.91 -13.85
CA GLU A 105 5.89 0.44 -14.42
C GLU A 105 6.46 1.44 -15.42
N TYR A 106 5.64 1.97 -16.33
CA TYR A 106 6.04 2.98 -17.29
C TYR A 106 6.59 4.24 -16.61
N PHE A 107 5.85 4.84 -15.66
CA PHE A 107 6.32 6.02 -14.94
C PHE A 107 7.48 5.75 -13.98
N SER A 108 7.77 4.49 -13.67
CA SER A 108 8.90 4.09 -12.83
C SER A 108 10.08 3.57 -13.63
N SER A 109 10.01 3.63 -14.97
CA SER A 109 11.10 3.20 -15.86
C SER A 109 12.36 4.06 -15.63
N PRO A 110 13.55 3.54 -15.94
CA PRO A 110 14.80 4.30 -15.79
C PRO A 110 14.78 5.68 -16.45
N GLU A 111 14.07 5.82 -17.58
CA GLU A 111 13.96 7.05 -18.37
C GLU A 111 13.09 8.11 -17.67
N LEU A 112 12.01 7.68 -17.00
CA LEU A 112 11.02 8.59 -16.42
C LEU A 112 11.15 8.77 -14.92
N LYS A 113 11.69 7.80 -14.18
CA LYS A 113 11.73 7.79 -12.71
C LYS A 113 12.44 9.00 -12.09
N GLY A 114 13.42 9.56 -12.81
CA GLY A 114 14.18 10.76 -12.40
C GLY A 114 13.76 12.04 -13.10
N HIS A 115 12.74 11.99 -13.97
CA HIS A 115 12.33 13.16 -14.74
C HIS A 115 11.69 14.21 -13.82
N PRO A 116 12.10 15.49 -13.90
CA PRO A 116 11.65 16.53 -12.95
C PRO A 116 10.15 16.82 -13.00
N ASP A 117 9.50 16.49 -14.12
CA ASP A 117 8.04 16.65 -14.29
C ASP A 117 7.24 15.37 -14.04
N ASN A 118 7.91 14.26 -13.70
CA ASN A 118 7.23 13.02 -13.33
C ASN A 118 6.91 13.03 -11.84
N HIS A 119 5.68 13.39 -11.51
CA HIS A 119 5.17 13.37 -10.13
C HIS A 119 4.26 12.18 -9.85
N VAL A 120 4.34 11.11 -10.66
CA VAL A 120 3.60 9.86 -10.40
C VAL A 120 4.30 9.10 -9.27
N VAL A 121 3.52 8.47 -8.39
CA VAL A 121 4.06 7.64 -7.32
C VAL A 121 4.94 6.53 -7.90
N ARG A 122 6.14 6.39 -7.36
CA ARG A 122 7.11 5.40 -7.85
C ARG A 122 6.71 3.99 -7.43
N LEU A 123 6.70 3.07 -8.38
CA LEU A 123 6.70 1.64 -8.14
C LEU A 123 8.11 1.23 -7.66
N LEU A 124 8.19 0.68 -6.45
CA LEU A 124 9.43 0.18 -5.87
C LEU A 124 9.68 -1.28 -6.20
N ASP A 125 8.60 -2.07 -6.27
CA ASP A 125 8.62 -3.51 -6.53
C ASP A 125 7.22 -3.99 -6.94
N SER A 126 7.17 -5.10 -7.67
CA SER A 126 5.93 -5.79 -8.05
C SER A 126 6.16 -7.29 -8.14
N PHE A 127 5.23 -8.09 -7.64
CA PHE A 127 5.31 -9.56 -7.69
C PHE A 127 3.92 -10.21 -7.58
N PRO A 128 3.72 -11.43 -8.10
CA PRO A 128 2.40 -12.06 -8.15
C PRO A 128 1.84 -12.40 -6.77
N ILE A 129 0.51 -12.38 -6.65
CA ILE A 129 -0.22 -12.89 -5.48
C ILE A 129 -0.41 -14.40 -5.65
N PRO A 130 0.06 -15.25 -4.70
CA PRO A 130 -0.13 -16.69 -4.79
C PRO A 130 -1.62 -17.07 -4.92
N GLY A 131 -1.93 -17.93 -5.91
CA GLY A 131 -3.28 -18.44 -6.13
C GLY A 131 -4.28 -17.44 -6.75
N LYS A 132 -3.81 -16.28 -7.25
CA LYS A 132 -4.65 -15.33 -7.99
C LYS A 132 -4.08 -15.10 -9.38
N GLU A 133 -4.78 -15.60 -10.39
CA GLU A 133 -4.48 -15.31 -11.79
C GLU A 133 -4.54 -13.79 -12.03
N SER A 134 -3.47 -13.23 -12.61
CA SER A 134 -3.28 -11.80 -12.86
C SER A 134 -3.22 -10.87 -11.63
N GLY A 135 -3.24 -11.42 -10.41
CA GLY A 135 -3.11 -10.63 -9.18
C GLY A 135 -1.66 -10.31 -8.84
N HIS A 136 -1.36 -9.06 -8.48
CA HIS A 136 -0.03 -8.61 -8.09
C HIS A 136 -0.04 -7.85 -6.75
N PHE A 137 0.98 -8.06 -5.94
CA PHE A 137 1.38 -7.09 -4.94
C PHE A 137 2.20 -6.02 -5.64
N ILE A 138 1.86 -4.76 -5.38
CA ILE A 138 2.68 -3.62 -5.77
C ILE A 138 3.16 -2.92 -4.51
N VAL A 139 4.41 -2.48 -4.52
CA VAL A 139 5.04 -1.80 -3.40
C VAL A 139 5.38 -0.37 -3.81
N MET A 140 4.94 0.59 -3.01
CA MET A 140 5.15 2.02 -3.25
C MET A 140 5.68 2.68 -1.96
N PRO A 141 6.30 3.87 -2.04
CA PRO A 141 6.61 4.63 -0.83
C PRO A 141 5.35 4.90 -0.01
N LEU A 142 5.46 4.89 1.32
CA LEU A 142 4.39 5.44 2.15
C LEU A 142 4.36 6.96 1.98
N LEU A 143 3.23 7.50 1.53
CA LEU A 143 3.02 8.94 1.34
C LEU A 143 2.05 9.47 2.39
N GLY A 144 2.28 10.69 2.85
CA GLY A 144 1.37 11.41 3.74
C GLY A 144 0.15 11.97 3.00
N GLU A 145 -0.85 12.39 3.76
CA GLU A 145 -1.98 13.12 3.21
C GLU A 145 -1.53 14.48 2.67
N PHE A 146 -1.95 14.86 1.45
CA PHE A 146 -1.51 16.12 0.83
C PHE A 146 -1.95 17.40 1.58
N ARG A 147 -2.83 17.27 2.58
CA ARG A 147 -3.29 18.37 3.43
C ARG A 147 -2.60 18.39 4.79
N ASP A 148 -1.70 17.45 5.06
CA ASP A 148 -0.97 17.36 6.32
C ASP A 148 0.55 17.31 6.07
N PRO A 149 1.31 18.35 6.46
CA PRO A 149 0.86 19.56 7.15
C PRO A 149 -0.02 20.46 6.25
N PRO A 150 -0.89 21.31 6.83
CA PRO A 150 -1.73 22.21 6.06
C PRO A 150 -0.88 23.26 5.33
N PHE A 151 -1.33 23.66 4.13
CA PHE A 151 -0.75 24.78 3.41
C PHE A 151 -0.84 26.06 4.24
N LYS A 152 0.28 26.75 4.44
CA LYS A 152 0.41 28.01 5.18
C LYS A 152 0.51 29.22 4.27
N THR A 153 0.87 29.02 3.00
CA THR A 153 1.09 30.10 2.03
C THR A 153 0.47 29.82 0.66
N ILE A 154 0.19 30.88 -0.09
CA ILE A 154 -0.26 30.77 -1.49
C ILE A 154 0.84 30.12 -2.36
N ALA A 155 2.12 30.33 -2.02
CA ALA A 155 3.24 29.73 -2.75
C ALA A 155 3.24 28.19 -2.65
N GLU A 156 2.94 27.62 -1.48
CA GLU A 156 2.83 26.16 -1.32
C GLU A 156 1.63 25.59 -2.10
N ILE A 157 0.50 26.31 -2.12
CA ILE A 157 -0.67 25.91 -2.92
C ILE A 157 -0.32 25.95 -4.42
N HIS A 158 0.35 27.02 -4.85
CA HIS A 158 0.79 27.17 -6.22
C HIS A 158 1.75 26.04 -6.63
N ASP A 159 2.75 25.72 -5.81
CA ASP A 159 3.68 24.62 -6.06
C ASP A 159 2.95 23.27 -6.15
N PHE A 160 2.02 22.99 -5.22
CA PHE A 160 1.18 21.78 -5.27
C PHE A 160 0.38 21.68 -6.58
N LEU A 161 -0.26 22.77 -7.01
CA LEU A 161 -1.01 22.81 -8.27
C LEU A 161 -0.09 22.62 -9.49
N GLN A 162 1.10 23.22 -9.48
CA GLN A 162 2.10 23.02 -10.53
C GLN A 162 2.50 21.54 -10.65
N GLN A 163 2.79 20.88 -9.53
CA GLN A 163 3.13 19.45 -9.50
C GLN A 163 1.99 18.58 -10.05
N ILE A 164 0.73 18.86 -9.66
CA ILE A 164 -0.45 18.15 -10.20
C ILE A 164 -0.57 18.35 -11.71
N PHE A 165 -0.47 19.59 -12.19
CA PHE A 165 -0.63 19.86 -13.63
C PHE A 165 0.48 19.21 -14.46
N LYS A 166 1.72 19.24 -13.97
CA LYS A 166 2.83 18.51 -14.60
C LYS A 166 2.54 17.01 -14.70
N ALA A 167 2.05 16.39 -13.62
CA ALA A 167 1.67 14.98 -13.63
C ALA A 167 0.56 14.67 -14.64
N ILE A 168 -0.48 15.51 -14.70
CA ILE A 168 -1.60 15.32 -15.64
C ILE A 168 -1.12 15.45 -17.08
N ILE A 169 -0.24 16.42 -17.35
CA ILE A 169 0.35 16.63 -18.68
C ILE A 169 1.22 15.43 -19.06
N SER A 170 2.06 14.90 -18.15
CA SER A 170 2.91 13.74 -18.43
C SER A 170 2.11 12.47 -18.73
N ILE A 171 0.94 12.30 -18.08
CA ILE A 171 0.02 11.17 -18.35
C ILE A 171 -0.62 11.26 -19.73
N ARG A 172 -0.85 12.47 -20.25
CA ARG A 172 -1.54 12.69 -21.53
C ARG A 172 -0.64 12.67 -22.75
N LEU A 173 0.68 12.75 -22.58
CA LEU A 173 1.65 12.88 -23.68
C LEU A 173 2.34 11.60 -24.19
N PRO A 174 1.94 10.34 -23.89
CA PRO A 174 2.65 9.20 -24.48
C PRO A 174 2.53 9.10 -26.01
N ASP A 175 1.68 9.93 -26.67
CA ASP A 175 1.48 9.96 -28.13
C ASP A 175 1.91 11.27 -28.83
N VAL A 176 2.64 12.17 -28.17
CA VAL A 176 3.04 13.45 -28.79
C VAL A 176 4.56 13.58 -28.84
N MET A 177 5.18 12.84 -29.77
CA MET A 177 6.37 13.35 -30.45
C MET A 177 5.94 14.57 -31.28
N LEU A 178 6.09 15.77 -30.72
CA LEU A 178 6.18 16.96 -31.56
C LEU A 178 7.58 16.96 -32.18
N ILE A 179 7.63 16.56 -33.45
CA ILE A 179 8.65 17.03 -34.41
C ILE A 179 8.23 18.43 -34.86
#